data_AF-A0A3B8Q6I0-F1
#
_entry.id   AF-A0A3B8Q6I0-F1
#
_cell.length_a   1.000
_cell.length_b   1.000
_cell.length_c   1.000
_cell.angle_alpha   90.00
_cell.angle_beta   90.00
_cell.angle_gamma   90.00
#
_symmetry.space_group_name_H-M   'P 1'
#
loop_
_entity.id
_entity.type
_entity.pdbx_description
1 polymer ?
#
loop_
_entity_poly.entity_id
_entity_poly.type
_entity_poly.pdbx_seq_one_letter_code
_entity_poly.pdbx_strand_id
1 'polypeptide(L)'
;MFTRLVPVYLGHVPEAKEETAVDKLWKEYSKSLSDFDDLTLARWCSQTLGQLRGRTWRLSHPLVGAYRLAAQLAHDRQIWLQRLVNLPPGYLEASCCRAPLLPLLTRDVGPSGLICMHCNDTAVATEQIPGDLPDALRKWSEMYAPVHDVAHWDEERRRQSTDFDAEFEAAAQRVEEFLADAATDLVPRLLEHYPAVVWEDQDECLEVRPEDVLL
;
A
#
# COMPACT_ATOMS: atom_id res chain seq x y z
N MET A 1 8.44 19.12 -53.52
CA MET A 1 9.11 18.62 -52.30
C MET A 1 8.40 19.29 -51.12
N PHE A 2 7.31 18.68 -50.65
CA PHE A 2 6.47 19.23 -49.58
C PHE A 2 6.96 18.70 -48.23
N THR A 3 7.48 19.59 -47.39
CA THR A 3 7.79 19.32 -45.99
C THR A 3 6.49 19.24 -45.20
N ARG A 4 6.09 18.03 -44.78
CA ARG A 4 5.04 17.82 -43.78
C ARG A 4 5.59 18.23 -42.42
N LEU A 5 4.98 19.26 -41.82
CA LEU A 5 5.14 19.58 -40.40
C LEU A 5 4.49 18.46 -39.58
N VAL A 6 5.25 17.89 -38.65
CA VAL A 6 4.78 16.90 -37.68
C VAL A 6 3.98 17.64 -36.60
N PRO A 7 2.77 17.22 -36.22
CA PRO A 7 2.04 17.86 -35.13
C PRO A 7 2.72 17.49 -33.81
N VAL A 8 3.05 18.51 -33.02
CA VAL A 8 3.46 18.35 -31.61
C VAL A 8 2.26 17.79 -30.86
N TYR A 9 2.40 16.57 -30.32
CA TYR A 9 1.45 16.04 -29.34
C TYR A 9 1.51 16.95 -28.09
N LEU A 10 0.52 17.84 -27.95
CA LEU A 10 0.19 18.46 -26.67
C LEU A 10 -0.42 17.35 -25.82
N GLY A 11 0.43 16.63 -25.08
CA GLY A 11 -0.02 15.70 -24.05
C GLY A 11 -0.96 16.43 -23.12
N HIS A 12 -2.12 15.82 -22.87
CA HIS A 12 -3.04 16.25 -21.83
C HIS A 12 -2.25 16.27 -20.51
N VAL A 13 -1.93 17.47 -20.02
CA VAL A 13 -1.37 17.64 -18.68
C VAL A 13 -2.52 17.26 -17.73
N PRO A 14 -2.39 16.19 -16.94
CA PRO A 14 -3.41 15.83 -15.97
C PRO A 14 -3.66 17.04 -15.09
N GLU A 15 -4.92 17.42 -14.92
CA GLU A 15 -5.32 18.48 -14.01
C GLU A 15 -4.75 18.16 -12.63
N ALA A 16 -4.00 19.10 -12.04
CA ALA A 16 -3.34 18.88 -10.77
C ALA A 16 -4.43 18.61 -9.71
N LYS A 17 -4.48 17.38 -9.20
CA LYS A 17 -5.39 16.98 -8.13
C LYS A 17 -5.22 17.96 -6.97
N GLU A 18 -6.29 18.62 -6.54
CA GLU A 18 -6.25 19.51 -5.39
C GLU A 18 -5.76 18.74 -4.16
N GLU A 19 -4.75 19.28 -3.47
CA GLU A 19 -4.20 18.66 -2.26
C GLU A 19 -5.25 18.66 -1.15
N THR A 20 -5.58 17.44 -0.69
CA THR A 20 -6.49 17.24 0.42
C THR A 20 -5.86 17.73 1.74
N ALA A 21 -6.69 17.88 2.79
CA ALA A 21 -6.17 18.22 4.12
C ALA A 21 -5.19 17.16 4.65
N VAL A 22 -5.44 15.89 4.32
CA VAL A 22 -4.58 14.75 4.68
C VAL A 22 -3.24 14.81 3.95
N ASP A 23 -3.23 15.16 2.66
CA ASP A 23 -1.98 15.34 1.90
C ASP A 23 -1.08 16.41 2.51
N LYS A 24 -1.68 17.54 2.93
CA LYS A 24 -0.95 18.63 3.60
C LYS A 24 -0.38 18.20 4.95
N LEU A 25 -1.15 17.44 5.73
CA LEU A 25 -0.71 16.90 7.02
C LEU A 25 0.47 15.93 6.85
N TRP A 26 0.41 15.04 5.86
CA TRP A 26 1.52 14.13 5.57
C TRP A 26 2.78 14.86 5.14
N LYS A 27 2.65 15.92 4.33
CA LYS A 27 3.78 16.80 4.00
C LYS A 27 4.37 17.45 5.25
N GLU A 28 3.55 17.95 6.16
CA GLU A 28 4.01 18.50 7.43
C GLU A 28 4.81 17.47 8.24
N TYR A 29 4.30 16.25 8.38
CA TYR A 29 5.00 15.16 9.10
C TYR A 29 6.34 14.79 8.44
N SER A 30 6.39 14.78 7.10
CA SER A 30 7.61 14.51 6.36
C SER A 30 8.72 15.56 6.57
N LYS A 31 8.39 16.77 7.03
CA LYS A 31 9.35 17.86 7.22
C LYS A 31 10.49 17.51 8.19
N SER A 32 10.19 16.75 9.24
CA SER A 32 11.21 16.27 10.18
C SER A 32 12.27 15.38 9.51
N LEU A 33 11.90 14.70 8.43
CA LEU A 33 12.77 13.83 7.63
C LEU A 33 13.40 14.57 6.44
N SER A 34 12.77 15.65 5.96
CA SER A 34 13.31 16.46 4.85
C SER A 34 14.63 17.15 5.19
N ASP A 35 14.86 17.41 6.48
CA ASP A 35 16.10 18.03 6.97
C ASP A 35 17.29 17.06 6.99
N PHE A 36 17.06 15.75 6.80
CA PHE A 36 18.15 14.77 6.69
C PHE A 36 18.87 14.93 5.34
N ASP A 37 20.20 14.85 5.37
CA ASP A 37 20.98 14.61 4.16
C ASP A 37 20.72 13.21 3.60
N ASP A 38 21.09 12.97 2.34
CA ASP A 38 20.80 11.70 1.65
C ASP A 38 21.38 10.48 2.38
N LEU A 39 22.58 10.60 2.96
CA LEU A 39 23.24 9.49 3.64
C LEU A 39 22.57 9.21 5.00
N THR A 40 22.18 10.25 5.72
CA THR A 40 21.42 10.12 6.98
C THR A 40 20.06 9.49 6.73
N LEU A 41 19.31 9.95 5.72
CA LEU A 41 18.02 9.38 5.34
C LEU A 41 18.17 7.91 4.88
N ALA A 42 19.16 7.61 4.04
CA ALA A 42 19.44 6.24 3.59
C ALA A 42 19.73 5.29 4.76
N ARG A 43 20.55 5.74 5.73
CA ARG A 43 20.88 4.95 6.93
C ARG A 43 19.67 4.75 7.80
N TRP A 44 18.88 5.80 8.02
CA TRP A 44 17.65 5.72 8.80
C TRP A 44 16.69 4.70 8.19
N CYS A 45 16.43 4.76 6.88
CA CYS A 45 15.56 3.79 6.20
C CYS A 45 16.09 2.35 6.31
N SER A 46 17.39 2.14 6.08
CA SER A 46 18.03 0.82 6.19
C SER A 46 17.96 0.26 7.61
N GLN A 47 18.20 1.08 8.63
CA GLN A 47 18.10 0.68 10.04
C GLN A 47 16.66 0.37 10.45
N THR A 48 15.69 1.19 10.04
CA THR A 48 14.28 0.97 10.34
C THR A 48 13.77 -0.33 9.71
N LEU A 49 14.15 -0.65 8.47
CA LEU A 49 13.87 -1.96 7.87
C LEU A 49 14.44 -3.12 8.69
N GLY A 50 15.64 -2.96 9.26
CA GLY A 50 16.22 -3.92 10.19
C GLY A 50 15.33 -4.18 11.42
N GLN A 51 14.61 -3.16 11.91
CA GLN A 51 13.67 -3.29 13.03
C GLN A 51 12.35 -3.95 12.62
N LEU A 52 11.92 -3.78 11.38
CA LEU A 52 10.69 -4.39 10.86
C LEU A 52 10.83 -5.90 10.58
N ARG A 53 12.06 -6.38 10.42
CA ARG A 53 12.35 -7.76 10.04
C ARG A 53 11.73 -8.81 10.98
N GLY A 54 11.20 -9.87 10.39
CA GLY A 54 10.69 -11.08 11.05
C GLY A 54 9.27 -10.94 11.56
N ARG A 55 8.55 -9.89 11.18
CA ARG A 55 7.20 -9.59 11.68
C ARG A 55 6.29 -9.11 10.55
N THR A 56 5.01 -9.35 10.75
CA THR A 56 3.94 -8.68 10.01
C THR A 56 3.62 -7.37 10.73
N TRP A 57 3.32 -6.32 9.98
CA TRP A 57 3.03 -5.00 10.54
C TRP A 57 1.74 -4.44 9.98
N ARG A 58 0.90 -3.91 10.87
CA ARG A 58 -0.21 -3.05 10.50
C ARG A 58 0.31 -1.80 9.79
N LEU A 59 -0.37 -1.39 8.73
CA LEU A 59 -0.06 -0.13 8.04
C LEU A 59 -0.21 1.07 8.97
N SER A 60 -1.17 1.01 9.89
CA SER A 60 -1.40 2.02 10.93
C SER A 60 -0.29 2.14 11.98
N HIS A 61 0.65 1.18 12.05
CA HIS A 61 1.67 1.20 13.09
C HIS A 61 2.57 2.45 12.96
N PRO A 62 2.81 3.25 14.02
CA PRO A 62 3.52 4.54 13.92
C PRO A 62 4.90 4.44 13.28
N LEU A 63 5.65 3.38 13.56
CA LEU A 63 6.96 3.13 12.92
C LEU A 63 6.83 2.86 11.41
N VAL A 64 5.77 2.19 10.97
CA VAL A 64 5.50 1.93 9.55
C VAL A 64 5.10 3.23 8.85
N GLY A 65 4.25 4.05 9.48
CA GLY A 65 3.90 5.38 8.97
C GLY A 65 5.14 6.28 8.81
N ALA A 66 5.99 6.37 9.84
CA ALA A 66 7.26 7.10 9.76
C ALA A 66 8.18 6.55 8.67
N TYR A 67 8.25 5.22 8.54
CA TYR A 67 9.03 4.57 7.49
C TYR A 67 8.50 4.92 6.09
N ARG A 68 7.18 4.87 5.87
CA ARG A 68 6.57 5.18 4.57
C ARG A 68 6.91 6.60 4.12
N LEU A 69 6.83 7.58 5.03
CA LEU A 69 7.22 8.96 4.73
C LEU A 69 8.69 9.08 4.32
N ALA A 70 9.59 8.47 5.10
CA ALA A 70 11.02 8.49 4.80
C ALA A 70 11.33 7.75 3.49
N ALA A 71 10.66 6.64 3.23
CA ALA A 71 10.82 5.80 2.05
C ALA A 71 10.38 6.53 0.77
N GLN A 72 9.26 7.25 0.81
CA GLN A 72 8.78 8.09 -0.29
C GLN A 72 9.74 9.25 -0.56
N LEU A 73 10.17 9.97 0.49
CA LEU A 73 11.17 11.03 0.34
C LEU A 73 12.50 10.49 -0.22
N ALA A 74 12.94 9.31 0.23
CA ALA A 74 14.14 8.66 -0.28
C ALA A 74 13.98 8.20 -1.74
N HIS A 75 12.77 7.79 -2.14
CA HIS A 75 12.44 7.47 -3.51
C HIS A 75 12.52 8.72 -4.40
N ASP A 76 11.92 9.83 -3.99
CA ASP A 76 11.94 11.11 -4.71
C ASP A 76 13.38 11.63 -4.91
N ARG A 77 14.24 11.44 -3.89
CA ARG A 77 15.67 11.78 -3.92
C ARG A 77 16.53 10.73 -4.61
N GLN A 78 15.94 9.66 -5.12
CA GLN A 78 16.60 8.54 -5.81
C GLN A 78 17.73 7.87 -5.00
N ILE A 79 17.62 7.87 -3.67
CA ILE A 79 18.68 7.43 -2.76
C ILE A 79 19.11 5.98 -3.02
N TRP A 80 18.17 5.08 -3.27
CA TRP A 80 18.46 3.67 -3.52
C TRP A 80 19.18 3.42 -4.85
N LEU A 81 18.90 4.24 -5.88
CA LEU A 81 19.59 4.15 -7.16
C LEU A 81 21.06 4.57 -7.06
N GLN A 82 21.36 5.50 -6.15
CA GLN A 82 22.71 5.98 -5.87
C GLN A 82 23.54 4.99 -5.03
N ARG A 83 22.93 3.94 -4.48
CA ARG A 83 23.59 2.90 -3.65
C ARG A 83 24.36 3.45 -2.44
N LEU A 84 23.81 4.49 -1.80
CA LEU A 84 24.45 5.16 -0.65
C LEU A 84 24.59 4.25 0.58
N VAL A 85 23.66 3.29 0.75
CA VAL A 85 23.65 2.32 1.84
C VAL A 85 23.29 0.94 1.28
N ASN A 86 23.87 -0.11 1.87
CA ASN A 86 23.56 -1.49 1.51
C ASN A 86 22.12 -1.86 1.90
N LEU A 87 21.52 -2.75 1.10
CA LEU A 87 20.27 -3.38 1.45
C LEU A 87 20.42 -4.13 2.80
N PRO A 88 19.48 -3.99 3.74
CA PRO A 88 19.48 -4.80 4.95
C PRO A 88 19.45 -6.29 4.62
N PRO A 89 20.11 -7.16 5.40
CA PRO A 89 20.19 -8.58 5.06
C PRO A 89 18.82 -9.23 4.90
N GLY A 90 18.65 -10.01 3.83
CA GLY A 90 17.42 -10.71 3.49
C GLY A 90 16.45 -9.92 2.61
N TYR A 91 16.55 -8.58 2.58
CA TYR A 91 15.74 -7.77 1.69
C TYR A 91 16.24 -7.89 0.25
N LEU A 92 15.31 -8.19 -0.65
CA LEU A 92 15.55 -8.20 -2.09
C LEU A 92 15.41 -6.79 -2.67
N GLU A 93 15.95 -6.57 -3.87
CA GLU A 93 15.71 -5.33 -4.61
C GLU A 93 14.32 -5.40 -5.27
N ALA A 94 13.47 -4.41 -5.01
CA ALA A 94 12.16 -4.29 -5.67
C ALA A 94 12.35 -3.90 -7.14
N SER A 95 11.66 -4.59 -8.05
CA SER A 95 11.78 -4.37 -9.50
C SER A 95 11.33 -2.98 -9.96
N CYS A 96 10.33 -2.39 -9.29
CA CYS A 96 9.73 -1.11 -9.66
C CYS A 96 10.64 0.11 -9.42
N CYS A 97 11.37 0.14 -8.29
CA CYS A 97 12.13 1.33 -7.87
C CYS A 97 13.54 1.03 -7.37
N ARG A 98 13.96 -0.24 -7.35
CA ARG A 98 15.26 -0.72 -6.85
C ARG A 98 15.51 -0.45 -5.36
N ALA A 99 14.47 -0.10 -4.60
CA ALA A 99 14.52 0.00 -3.16
C ALA A 99 14.50 -1.41 -2.51
N PRO A 100 14.88 -1.55 -1.23
CA PRO A 100 14.64 -2.78 -0.48
C PRO A 100 13.15 -3.15 -0.51
N LEU A 101 12.83 -4.39 -0.86
CA LEU A 101 11.46 -4.86 -1.00
C LEU A 101 10.78 -4.98 0.37
N LEU A 102 9.88 -4.03 0.66
CA LEU A 102 8.90 -4.12 1.75
C LEU A 102 7.50 -4.12 1.11
N PRO A 103 6.87 -5.30 0.93
CA PRO A 103 5.58 -5.41 0.29
C PRO A 103 4.44 -5.01 1.25
N LEU A 104 3.44 -4.35 0.69
CA LEU A 104 2.15 -4.03 1.31
C LEU A 104 1.06 -4.92 0.70
N LEU A 105 0.36 -5.66 1.55
CA LEU A 105 -0.88 -6.34 1.20
C LEU A 105 -2.05 -5.37 1.39
N THR A 106 -2.88 -5.22 0.36
CA THR A 106 -4.13 -4.43 0.39
C THR A 106 -5.29 -5.33 -0.01
N ARG A 107 -6.53 -4.82 0.14
CA ARG A 107 -7.73 -5.53 -0.34
C ARG A 107 -7.70 -5.90 -1.83
N ASP A 108 -6.97 -5.14 -2.63
CA ASP A 108 -6.85 -5.31 -4.09
C ASP A 108 -5.71 -6.25 -4.50
N VAL A 109 -5.19 -7.07 -3.57
CA VAL A 109 -4.08 -8.01 -3.85
C VAL A 109 -4.38 -8.99 -4.99
N GLY A 110 -5.64 -9.34 -5.23
CA GLY A 110 -6.02 -10.18 -6.37
C GLY A 110 -5.61 -9.59 -7.71
N PRO A 111 -6.16 -8.43 -8.11
CA PRO A 111 -5.83 -7.76 -9.37
C PRO A 111 -4.50 -7.00 -9.38
N SER A 112 -4.06 -6.46 -8.23
CA SER A 112 -2.91 -5.54 -8.16
C SER A 112 -1.62 -6.18 -7.64
N GLY A 113 -1.69 -7.35 -7.01
CA GLY A 113 -0.55 -7.94 -6.30
C GLY A 113 -0.16 -7.15 -5.04
N LEU A 114 1.08 -7.35 -4.59
CA LEU A 114 1.63 -6.66 -3.42
C LEU A 114 2.21 -5.31 -3.83
N ILE A 115 1.88 -4.26 -3.08
CA ILE A 115 2.23 -2.87 -3.39
C ILE A 115 3.58 -2.49 -2.75
N CYS A 116 4.33 -1.62 -3.43
CA CYS A 116 5.60 -1.11 -2.93
C CYS A 116 5.41 0.02 -1.91
N MET A 117 5.96 -0.14 -0.70
CA MET A 117 5.93 0.91 0.33
C MET A 117 6.74 2.18 0.00
N HIS A 118 7.49 2.18 -1.11
CA HIS A 118 8.35 3.31 -1.51
C HIS A 118 7.70 4.18 -2.59
N CYS A 119 7.12 3.56 -3.61
CA CYS A 119 6.61 4.25 -4.80
C CYS A 119 5.14 3.96 -5.11
N ASN A 120 4.45 3.16 -4.29
CA ASN A 120 3.07 2.71 -4.47
C ASN A 120 2.77 1.94 -5.79
N ASP A 121 3.79 1.61 -6.58
CA ASP A 121 3.64 0.72 -7.73
C ASP A 121 3.60 -0.75 -7.28
N THR A 122 3.21 -1.65 -8.18
CA THR A 122 3.21 -3.09 -7.92
C THR A 122 4.64 -3.58 -7.68
N ALA A 123 4.90 -4.09 -6.46
CA ALA A 123 6.19 -4.63 -6.07
C ALA A 123 6.33 -6.11 -6.49
N VAL A 124 5.25 -6.87 -6.34
CA VAL A 124 5.18 -8.28 -6.71
C VAL A 124 3.80 -8.53 -7.30
N ALA A 125 3.73 -8.90 -8.58
CA ALA A 125 2.46 -9.28 -9.21
C ALA A 125 1.91 -10.55 -8.56
N THR A 126 0.58 -10.73 -8.54
CA THR A 126 -0.08 -11.85 -7.87
C THR A 126 0.45 -13.21 -8.34
N GLU A 127 0.74 -13.35 -9.63
CA GLU A 127 1.27 -14.57 -10.26
C GLU A 127 2.72 -14.88 -9.85
N GLN A 128 3.43 -13.89 -9.32
CA GLN A 128 4.82 -13.99 -8.88
C GLN A 128 4.92 -14.28 -7.37
N ILE A 129 3.81 -14.26 -6.64
CA ILE A 129 3.78 -14.62 -5.22
C ILE A 129 4.05 -16.14 -5.11
N PRO A 130 4.99 -16.60 -4.26
CA PRO A 130 5.35 -18.02 -4.24
C PRO A 130 4.28 -18.92 -3.62
N GLY A 131 4.34 -20.22 -3.95
CA GLY A 131 3.51 -21.25 -3.34
C GLY A 131 2.05 -21.24 -3.80
N ASP A 132 1.15 -21.61 -2.90
CA ASP A 132 -0.31 -21.60 -3.10
C ASP A 132 -0.97 -20.27 -2.66
N LEU A 133 -0.16 -19.31 -2.20
CA LEU A 133 -0.62 -17.99 -1.78
C LEU A 133 -1.33 -17.18 -2.87
N PRO A 134 -0.93 -17.20 -4.17
CA PRO A 134 -1.66 -16.48 -5.21
C PRO A 134 -3.16 -16.79 -5.23
N ASP A 135 -3.52 -18.06 -5.15
CA ASP A 135 -4.92 -18.50 -5.22
C ASP A 135 -5.68 -18.16 -3.95
N ALA A 136 -5.04 -18.31 -2.78
CA ALA A 136 -5.62 -17.91 -1.50
C ALA A 136 -5.89 -16.39 -1.43
N LEU A 137 -4.94 -15.59 -1.89
CA LEU A 137 -5.02 -14.12 -1.91
C LEU A 137 -6.07 -13.62 -2.90
N ARG A 138 -6.13 -14.21 -4.11
CA ARG A 138 -7.19 -13.89 -5.08
C ARG A 138 -8.56 -14.21 -4.52
N LYS A 139 -8.74 -15.41 -3.97
CA LYS A 139 -10.01 -15.80 -3.36
C LYS A 139 -10.42 -14.86 -2.23
N TRP A 140 -9.49 -14.49 -1.35
CA TRP A 140 -9.77 -13.53 -0.28
C TRP A 140 -10.20 -12.16 -0.83
N SER A 141 -9.45 -11.62 -1.80
CA SER A 141 -9.75 -10.34 -2.47
C SER A 141 -11.12 -10.37 -3.18
N GLU A 142 -11.45 -11.47 -3.87
CA GLU A 142 -12.74 -11.68 -4.54
C GLU A 142 -13.92 -11.76 -3.56
N MET A 143 -13.71 -12.32 -2.36
CA MET A 143 -14.73 -12.35 -1.31
C MET A 143 -14.88 -10.99 -0.61
N TYR A 144 -13.79 -10.24 -0.47
CA TYR A 144 -13.77 -8.90 0.12
C TYR A 144 -14.51 -7.88 -0.77
N ALA A 145 -14.24 -7.91 -2.08
CA ALA A 145 -14.73 -6.92 -3.03
C ALA A 145 -16.25 -6.62 -2.97
N PRO A 146 -17.17 -7.60 -2.98
CA PRO A 146 -18.61 -7.32 -2.92
C PRO A 146 -19.07 -6.73 -1.58
N VAL A 147 -18.33 -6.97 -0.48
CA VAL A 147 -18.63 -6.36 0.82
C VAL A 147 -18.20 -4.89 0.83
N HIS A 148 -17.01 -4.60 0.32
CA HIS A 148 -16.53 -3.22 0.11
C HIS A 148 -17.44 -2.41 -0.83
N ASP A 149 -18.01 -3.05 -1.86
CA ASP A 149 -18.86 -2.39 -2.85
C ASP A 149 -20.11 -1.75 -2.23
N VAL A 150 -20.55 -2.18 -1.04
CA VAL A 150 -21.69 -1.59 -0.32
C VAL A 150 -21.51 -0.08 -0.10
N ALA A 151 -20.29 0.36 0.22
CA ALA A 151 -19.99 1.78 0.36
C ALA A 151 -20.15 2.59 -0.95
N HIS A 152 -20.00 1.91 -2.09
CA HIS A 152 -20.02 2.50 -3.44
C HIS A 152 -21.33 2.28 -4.18
N TRP A 153 -22.35 1.71 -3.54
CA TRP A 153 -23.65 1.54 -4.18
C TRP A 153 -24.21 2.87 -4.68
N ASP A 154 -24.73 2.84 -5.90
CA ASP A 154 -25.44 3.97 -6.49
C ASP A 154 -26.81 4.21 -5.81
N GLU A 155 -27.43 5.34 -6.14
CA GLU A 155 -28.70 5.73 -5.54
C GLU A 155 -29.84 4.75 -5.87
N GLU A 156 -29.77 4.05 -7.01
CA GLU A 156 -30.77 3.07 -7.41
C GLU A 156 -30.70 1.82 -6.53
N ARG A 157 -29.52 1.25 -6.32
CA ARG A 157 -29.29 0.11 -5.41
C ARG A 157 -29.64 0.46 -3.97
N ARG A 158 -29.24 1.64 -3.49
CA ARG A 158 -29.61 2.10 -2.13
C ARG A 158 -31.11 2.18 -1.93
N ARG A 159 -31.88 2.59 -2.94
CA ARG A 159 -33.36 2.62 -2.89
C ARG A 159 -34.02 1.24 -2.98
N GLN A 160 -33.32 0.26 -3.55
CA GLN A 160 -33.76 -1.14 -3.58
C GLN A 160 -33.51 -1.85 -2.24
N SER A 161 -32.56 -1.36 -1.44
CA SER A 161 -32.37 -1.80 -0.07
C SER A 161 -33.55 -1.38 0.81
N THR A 162 -33.93 -2.27 1.72
CA THR A 162 -34.96 -1.95 2.73
C THR A 162 -34.38 -1.09 3.85
N ASP A 163 -33.09 -1.27 4.16
CA ASP A 163 -32.35 -0.57 5.21
C ASP A 163 -30.87 -0.54 4.85
N PHE A 164 -30.48 0.50 4.10
CA PHE A 164 -29.09 0.66 3.65
C PHE A 164 -28.12 0.87 4.81
N ASP A 165 -28.54 1.58 5.86
CA ASP A 165 -27.68 1.86 7.02
C ASP A 165 -27.31 0.54 7.72
N ALA A 166 -28.27 -0.38 7.86
CA ALA A 166 -28.01 -1.71 8.40
C ALA A 166 -27.09 -2.56 7.51
N GLU A 167 -27.23 -2.47 6.18
CA GLU A 167 -26.36 -3.19 5.24
C GLU A 167 -24.93 -2.63 5.22
N PHE A 168 -24.78 -1.30 5.33
CA PHE A 168 -23.49 -0.63 5.44
C PHE A 168 -22.76 -1.04 6.72
N GLU A 169 -23.46 -1.02 7.86
CA GLU A 169 -22.91 -1.47 9.15
C GLU A 169 -22.52 -2.96 9.14
N ALA A 170 -23.37 -3.81 8.55
CA ALA A 170 -23.06 -5.24 8.40
C ALA A 170 -21.83 -5.46 7.50
N ALA A 171 -21.65 -4.65 6.46
CA ALA A 171 -20.48 -4.69 5.59
C ALA A 171 -19.20 -4.27 6.33
N ALA A 172 -19.27 -3.21 7.15
CA ALA A 172 -18.16 -2.76 7.98
C ALA A 172 -17.67 -3.87 8.93
N GLN A 173 -18.59 -4.46 9.71
CA GLN A 173 -18.28 -5.59 10.61
C GLN A 173 -17.68 -6.79 9.86
N ARG A 174 -18.20 -7.09 8.67
CA ARG A 174 -17.69 -8.20 7.87
C ARG A 174 -16.29 -7.91 7.31
N VAL A 175 -15.98 -6.66 7.00
CA VAL A 175 -14.64 -6.24 6.62
C VAL A 175 -13.66 -6.34 7.79
N GLU A 176 -14.05 -5.96 9.01
CA GLU A 176 -13.22 -6.16 10.21
C GLU A 176 -12.78 -7.63 10.33
N GLU A 177 -13.72 -8.56 10.17
CA GLU A 177 -13.45 -10.00 10.17
C GLU A 177 -12.50 -10.41 9.03
N PHE A 178 -12.72 -9.94 7.80
CA PHE A 178 -11.83 -10.26 6.69
C PHE A 178 -10.40 -9.74 6.88
N LEU A 179 -10.24 -8.56 7.45
CA LEU A 179 -8.93 -7.97 7.76
C LEU A 179 -8.23 -8.76 8.88
N ALA A 180 -8.97 -9.18 9.91
CA ALA A 180 -8.47 -10.03 10.98
C ALA A 180 -8.02 -11.40 10.43
N ASP A 181 -8.86 -12.06 9.62
CA ASP A 181 -8.56 -13.34 8.97
C ASP A 181 -7.31 -13.22 8.07
N ALA A 182 -7.18 -12.14 7.29
CA ALA A 182 -5.98 -11.92 6.50
C ALA A 182 -4.74 -11.83 7.40
N ALA A 183 -4.81 -11.06 8.48
CA ALA A 183 -3.70 -10.85 9.41
C ALA A 183 -3.27 -12.11 10.17
N THR A 184 -4.20 -13.04 10.44
CA THR A 184 -3.93 -14.29 11.16
C THR A 184 -3.54 -15.44 10.24
N ASP A 185 -4.14 -15.55 9.06
CA ASP A 185 -3.99 -16.72 8.19
C ASP A 185 -3.16 -16.47 6.93
N LEU A 186 -3.22 -15.28 6.33
CA LEU A 186 -2.58 -14.99 5.03
C LEU A 186 -1.25 -14.26 5.17
N VAL A 187 -1.23 -13.16 5.91
CA VAL A 187 -0.05 -12.29 6.05
C VAL A 187 1.13 -13.03 6.71
N PRO A 188 0.95 -13.89 7.73
CA PRO A 188 2.07 -14.62 8.33
C PRO A 188 2.76 -15.59 7.35
N ARG A 189 2.01 -16.20 6.43
CA ARG A 189 2.57 -17.10 5.40
C ARG A 189 3.48 -16.37 4.43
N LEU A 190 3.23 -15.08 4.17
CA LEU A 190 4.10 -14.25 3.34
C LEU A 190 5.49 -14.05 3.97
N LEU A 191 5.65 -14.19 5.29
CA LEU A 191 6.96 -14.10 5.96
C LEU A 191 7.90 -15.26 5.62
N GLU A 192 7.40 -16.35 5.05
CA GLU A 192 8.25 -17.42 4.52
C GLU A 192 9.07 -16.97 3.30
N HIS A 193 8.62 -15.90 2.62
CA HIS A 193 9.20 -15.42 1.37
C HIS A 193 9.77 -14.01 1.47
N TYR A 194 9.24 -13.18 2.37
CA TYR A 194 9.65 -11.79 2.54
C TYR A 194 10.15 -11.53 3.97
N PRO A 195 11.23 -10.76 4.17
CA PRO A 195 11.77 -10.50 5.50
C PRO A 195 10.81 -9.79 6.46
N ALA A 196 9.88 -9.00 5.92
CA ALA A 196 8.81 -8.33 6.64
C ALA A 196 7.68 -8.05 5.63
N VAL A 197 6.45 -7.94 6.13
CA VAL A 197 5.26 -7.64 5.33
C VAL A 197 4.42 -6.62 6.06
N VAL A 198 3.94 -5.60 5.33
CA VAL A 198 2.95 -4.65 5.82
C VAL A 198 1.58 -5.07 5.29
N TRP A 199 0.51 -4.84 6.04
CA TRP A 199 -0.85 -5.07 5.59
C TRP A 199 -1.76 -3.89 5.95
N GLU A 200 -2.67 -3.56 5.05
CA GLU A 200 -3.70 -2.54 5.24
C GLU A 200 -4.72 -3.03 6.28
N ASP A 201 -4.83 -2.32 7.39
CA ASP A 201 -5.66 -2.69 8.54
C ASP A 201 -6.87 -1.76 8.74
N GLN A 202 -7.36 -1.18 7.65
CA GLN A 202 -8.50 -0.26 7.65
C GLN A 202 -9.23 -0.29 6.31
N ASP A 203 -10.48 0.17 6.30
CA ASP A 203 -11.25 0.43 5.09
C ASP A 203 -11.97 1.77 5.21
N GLU A 204 -11.36 2.80 4.62
CA GLU A 204 -11.86 4.17 4.70
C GLU A 204 -13.26 4.35 4.09
N CYS A 205 -13.66 3.50 3.13
CA CYS A 205 -14.96 3.62 2.48
C CYS A 205 -16.09 3.09 3.37
N LEU A 206 -15.81 2.08 4.19
CA LEU A 206 -16.75 1.50 5.15
C LEU A 206 -16.55 2.05 6.58
N GLU A 207 -15.74 3.10 6.73
CA GLU A 207 -15.40 3.71 8.03
C GLU A 207 -14.72 2.76 9.04
N VAL A 208 -14.20 1.61 8.59
CA VAL A 208 -13.48 0.65 9.44
C VAL A 208 -12.09 1.19 9.74
N ARG A 209 -11.77 1.33 11.02
CA ARG A 209 -10.51 1.89 11.50
C ARG A 209 -9.57 0.80 12.01
N PRO A 210 -8.26 1.11 12.15
CA PRO A 210 -7.29 0.19 12.73
C PRO A 210 -7.71 -0.43 14.07
N GLU A 211 -8.33 0.37 14.94
CA GLU A 211 -8.78 -0.07 16.27
C GLU A 211 -9.96 -1.06 16.26
N ASP A 212 -10.70 -1.15 15.15
CA ASP A 212 -11.87 -2.03 15.03
C ASP A 212 -11.44 -3.47 14.65
N VAL A 213 -10.30 -3.62 13.98
CA VAL A 213 -9.74 -4.94 13.61
C VAL A 213 -9.11 -5.58 14.85
N LEU A 214 -9.75 -6.58 15.44
CA LEU A 214 -9.23 -7.32 16.60
C LEU A 214 -8.54 -8.64 16.18
N LEU A 215 -7.36 -8.92 16.75
CA LEU A 215 -6.52 -10.11 16.46
C LEU A 215 -6.42 -11.06 17.66
#